data_AF-A0A6C0AHT7-F1
#
_entry.id   AF-A0A6C0AHT7-F1
#
_cell.length_a   1.000
_cell.length_b   1.000
_cell.length_c   1.000
_cell.angle_alpha   90.00
_cell.angle_beta   90.00
_cell.angle_gamma   90.00
#
_symmetry.space_group_name_H-M   'P 1'
#
loop_
_entity.id
_entity.type
_entity.pdbx_description
1 polymer ?
#
loop_
_entity_poly.entity_id
_entity_poly.type
_entity_poly.pdbx_seq_one_letter_code
_entity_poly.pdbx_strand_id
1 'polypeptide(L)' 'MPYTLRKLQNQNKWKVFNSKTKRVHARATSHTKALRQIRLLNAIDHGFKP' A
#
# COMPACT_ATOMS: atom_id res chain seq x y z
N MET A 1 -6.76 -7.09 5.86
CA MET A 1 -5.66 -6.88 4.89
C MET A 1 -4.43 -6.36 5.62
N PRO A 2 -3.26 -7.01 5.52
CA PRO A 2 -2.05 -6.55 6.21
C PRO A 2 -1.43 -5.31 5.55
N TYR A 3 -1.79 -4.96 4.31
CA TYR A 3 -1.26 -3.78 3.63
C TYR A 3 -2.07 -2.52 3.97
N THR A 4 -1.38 -1.50 4.45
CA THR A 4 -1.99 -0.22 4.85
C THR A 4 -1.28 0.98 4.22
N LEU A 5 -2.06 2.05 4.14
CA LEU A 5 -1.70 3.35 3.61
C LEU A 5 -1.37 4.30 4.76
N ARG A 6 -0.26 5.03 4.66
CA ARG A 6 0.06 6.13 5.59
C ARG A 6 0.57 7.34 4.82
N LYS A 7 0.05 8.52 5.15
CA LYS A 7 0.55 9.78 4.58
C LYS A 7 1.95 10.08 5.13
N LEU A 8 2.85 10.54 4.28
CA LEU A 8 4.14 11.06 4.75
C LEU A 8 3.92 12.43 5.38
N GLN A 9 4.59 12.68 6.50
CA GLN A 9 4.50 13.97 7.19
C GLN A 9 5.00 15.09 6.27
N ASN A 10 4.27 16.20 6.26
CA ASN A 10 4.56 17.40 5.46
C ASN A 10 4.60 17.18 3.93
N GLN A 11 4.06 16.06 3.43
CA GLN A 11 4.02 15.78 1.98
C GLN A 11 2.63 15.27 1.57
N ASN A 12 2.16 15.64 0.38
CA ASN A 12 0.97 15.04 -0.24
C ASN A 12 1.27 13.67 -0.88
N LYS A 13 2.21 12.93 -0.29
CA LYS A 13 2.67 11.62 -0.75
C LYS A 13 2.30 10.55 0.28
N TRP A 14 2.17 9.34 -0.19
CA TRP A 14 1.69 8.19 0.56
C TRP A 14 2.73 7.08 0.57
N LYS A 15 2.77 6.30 1.65
CA LYS A 15 3.51 5.04 1.71
C LYS A 15 2.54 3.87 1.86
N VAL A 16 2.88 2.77 1.19
CA VAL A 16 2.24 1.47 1.35
C VAL A 16 3.19 0.58 2.11
N PHE A 17 2.74 0.08 3.25
CA PHE A 17 3.51 -0.80 4.10
C PHE A 17 2.63 -1.94 4.61
N ASN A 18 3.25 -3.06 4.94
CA ASN A 18 2.60 -4.15 5.60
C ASN A 18 2.59 -3.86 7.12
N SER A 19 1.42 -3.76 7.74
CA SER A 19 1.25 -3.48 9.16
C SER A 19 1.76 -4.62 10.05
N LYS A 20 1.75 -5.86 9.54
CA LYS A 20 2.21 -7.05 10.27
C LYS A 20 3.73 -7.18 10.24
N THR A 21 4.34 -7.13 9.04
CA THR A 21 5.78 -7.32 8.86
C THR A 21 6.59 -6.02 8.91
N LYS A 22 5.91 -4.87 8.95
CA LYS A 22 6.49 -3.52 8.87
C LYS A 22 7.28 -3.24 7.58
N ARG A 23 7.25 -4.15 6.60
CA ARG A 23 7.92 -3.96 5.30
C ARG A 23 7.25 -2.87 4.48
N VAL A 24 8.06 -2.00 3.88
CA VAL A 24 7.59 -0.93 3.01
C VAL A 24 7.66 -1.42 1.56
N HIS A 25 6.52 -1.40 0.87
CA HIS A 25 6.43 -1.85 -0.53
C HIS A 25 6.45 -0.69 -1.51
N ALA A 26 5.97 0.48 -1.09
CA ALA A 26 6.09 1.70 -1.86
C ALA A 26 6.26 2.89 -0.90
N ARG A 27 7.19 3.79 -1.22
CA ARG A 27 7.42 5.03 -0.47
C ARG A 27 7.21 6.21 -1.41
N ALA A 28 6.49 7.21 -0.93
CA ALA A 28 6.29 8.49 -1.62
C ALA A 28 5.50 8.43 -2.96
N THR A 29 4.42 7.66 -3.01
CA THR A 29 3.51 7.56 -4.17
C THR A 29 2.29 8.47 -4.05
N SER A 30 1.56 8.70 -5.15
CA SER A 30 0.25 9.36 -5.09
C SER A 30 -0.81 8.44 -4.45
N HIS A 31 -1.89 9.04 -3.94
CA HIS A 31 -2.97 8.30 -3.26
C HIS A 31 -3.56 7.20 -4.16
N THR A 32 -3.84 7.54 -5.42
CA THR A 32 -4.41 6.62 -6.41
C THR A 32 -3.50 5.45 -6.76
N LYS A 33 -2.19 5.71 -6.94
CA LYS A 33 -1.20 4.65 -7.19
C LYS A 33 -1.04 3.74 -5.97
N ALA A 34 -1.04 4.30 -4.78
CA ALA A 34 -0.93 3.53 -3.54
C ALA A 34 -2.13 2.61 -3.31
N LEU A 35 -3.35 3.08 -3.60
CA LEU A 35 -4.56 2.23 -3.55
C LEU A 35 -4.50 1.08 -4.55
N ARG A 36 -4.06 1.34 -5.79
CA ARG A 36 -3.85 0.29 -6.81
C ARG A 36 -2.80 -0.71 -6.35
N GLN A 37 -1.71 -0.25 -5.74
CA GLN A 37 -0.67 -1.12 -5.18
C GLN A 37 -1.23 -2.03 -4.09
N ILE A 38 -2.06 -1.51 -3.19
CA ILE A 38 -2.71 -2.33 -2.15
C ILE A 38 -3.59 -3.39 -2.79
N ARG A 39 -4.42 -3.03 -3.78
CA ARG A 39 -5.27 -4.00 -4.50
C ARG A 39 -4.42 -5.11 -5.14
N LEU A 40 -3.32 -4.75 -5.80
CA LEU A 40 -2.41 -5.71 -6.42
C LEU A 40 -1.79 -6.64 -5.36
N LEU A 41 -1.24 -6.08 -4.28
CA LEU A 41 -0.64 -6.87 -3.20
C LEU A 41 -1.64 -7.82 -2.53
N ASN A 42 -2.88 -7.37 -2.34
CA ASN A 42 -3.93 -8.22 -1.82
C ASN A 42 -4.31 -9.34 -2.79
N ALA A 43 -4.35 -9.06 -4.10
CA ALA A 43 -4.63 -10.08 -5.11
C ALA A 43 -3.51 -11.12 -5.21
N ILE A 44 -2.25 -10.72 -5.00
CA ILE A 44 -1.10 -11.64 -4.94
C ILE A 44 -1.22 -12.58 -3.72
N ASP A 45 -1.55 -12.05 -2.54
CA ASP A 45 -1.59 -12.83 -1.30
C ASP A 45 -2.84 -13.70 -1.13
N HIS A 46 -3.99 -13.26 -1.66
CA HIS A 46 -5.29 -13.90 -1.42
C HIS A 46 -5.96 -14.44 -2.69
N GLY A 47 -5.29 -14.33 -3.83
CA GLY A 47 -5.86 -14.60 -5.14
C GLY A 47 -6.68 -13.41 -5.65
N PHE A 48 -6.63 -13.19 -6.96
CA PHE A 48 -7.49 -12.21 -7.62
C PHE A 48 -8.93 -12.72 -7.67
N LYS A 49 -9.83 -12.04 -6.96
CA LYS A 49 -11.27 -12.24 -7.11
C LYS A 49 -11.82 -11.11 -7.97
N PRO A 50 -12.28 -11.39 -9.20
CA PRO A 50 -12.80 -10.39 -10.14
C PRO A 50 -14.04 -9.68 -9.59
#